data_AF-A0A383ABF8-F1
#
_entry.id   AF-A0A383ABF8-F1
#
_cell.length_a   1.000
_cell.length_b   1.000
_cell.length_c   1.000
_cell.angle_alpha   90.00
_cell.angle_beta   90.00
_cell.angle_gamma   90.00
#
_symmetry.space_group_name_H-M   'P 1'
#
loop_
_entity.id
_entity.type
_entity.pdbx_description
1 polymer ?
#
loop_
_entity_poly.entity_id
_entity_poly.type
_entity_poly.pdbx_seq_one_letter_code
_entity_poly.pdbx_strand_id
1 'polypeptide(L)'
;MGCCQCQGIENMFDKKTAKRELKRYLKKGPSKTTGMLLDAIHKEGVQGLDFLDIGGGIGAIQYDLIKAGTSTGTSIEASSAYIDLVK
;
A
#
# COMPACT_ATOMS: atom_id res chain seq x y z
N MET A 1 -17.06 -18.27 -14.83
CA MET A 1 -15.83 -19.09 -14.72
C MET A 1 -14.97 -18.46 -13.63
N GLY A 2 -15.18 -18.85 -12.37
CA GLY A 2 -14.50 -18.22 -11.22
C GLY A 2 -13.09 -18.75 -11.09
N CYS A 3 -12.08 -17.89 -11.18
CA CYS A 3 -10.72 -18.27 -10.86
C CYS A 3 -10.66 -18.68 -9.38
N CYS A 4 -10.25 -19.92 -9.11
CA CYS A 4 -10.15 -20.46 -7.75
C CYS A 4 -9.12 -19.70 -6.89
N GLN A 5 -8.23 -18.89 -7.50
CA GLN A 5 -7.25 -18.05 -6.80
C GLN A 5 -7.89 -16.82 -6.15
N CYS A 6 -8.98 -16.27 -6.69
CA CYS A 6 -9.63 -15.08 -6.13
C CYS A 6 -10.26 -15.33 -4.76
N GLN A 7 -10.77 -16.53 -4.50
CA GLN A 7 -11.30 -16.88 -3.17
C GLN A 7 -10.19 -17.02 -2.11
N GLY A 8 -8.99 -17.45 -2.52
CA GLY A 8 -7.84 -17.56 -1.61
C GLY A 8 -7.31 -16.20 -1.17
N ILE A 9 -7.26 -15.22 -2.10
CA ILE A 9 -6.80 -13.86 -1.82
C ILE A 9 -7.68 -13.20 -0.77
N GLU A 10 -9.00 -13.25 -0.92
CA GLU A 10 -9.92 -12.60 0.04
C GLU A 10 -9.89 -13.24 1.44
N ASN A 11 -9.55 -14.53 1.53
CA ASN A 11 -9.39 -15.21 2.82
C ASN A 11 -8.06 -14.85 3.52
N MET A 12 -6.98 -14.66 2.75
CA MET A 12 -5.66 -14.32 3.28
C MET A 12 -5.52 -12.81 3.56
N PHE A 13 -6.02 -11.99 2.64
CA PHE A 13 -5.99 -10.54 2.67
C PHE A 13 -7.36 -9.99 3.05
N ASP A 14 -7.84 -10.43 4.21
CA ASP A 14 -9.17 -10.12 4.70
C ASP A 14 -9.24 -8.78 5.45
N LYS A 15 -10.47 -8.34 5.76
CA LYS A 15 -10.75 -7.10 6.50
C LYS A 15 -10.12 -7.06 7.89
N LYS A 16 -10.01 -8.22 8.56
CA LYS A 16 -9.41 -8.32 9.89
C LYS A 16 -7.92 -8.03 9.83
N THR A 17 -7.24 -8.61 8.84
CA THR A 17 -5.81 -8.44 8.60
C THR A 17 -5.51 -7.01 8.17
N ALA A 18 -6.24 -6.46 7.20
CA ALA A 18 -6.09 -5.09 6.73
C ALA A 18 -6.19 -4.06 7.88
N LYS A 19 -7.22 -4.19 8.72
CA LYS A 19 -7.39 -3.31 9.90
C LYS A 19 -6.25 -3.43 10.92
N ARG A 20 -5.78 -4.66 11.16
CA ARG A 20 -4.65 -4.91 12.08
C ARG A 20 -3.38 -4.26 11.56
N GLU A 21 -3.12 -4.37 10.26
CA GLU A 21 -1.96 -3.76 9.62
C GLU A 21 -2.02 -2.24 9.65
N LEU A 22 -3.17 -1.65 9.30
CA LEU A 22 -3.38 -0.20 9.38
C LEU A 22 -3.18 0.31 10.81
N LYS A 23 -3.78 -0.34 11.82
CA LYS A 23 -3.60 0.05 13.22
C LYS A 23 -2.14 -0.03 13.66
N ARG A 24 -1.40 -1.05 13.21
CA ARG A 24 0.03 -1.17 13.48
C ARG A 24 0.80 -0.01 12.82
N TYR A 25 0.52 0.27 11.55
CA TYR A 25 1.16 1.35 10.80
C TYR A 25 0.93 2.70 11.45
N LEU A 26 -0.31 3.03 11.82
CA LEU A 26 -0.62 4.29 12.51
C LEU A 26 0.09 4.43 13.85
N LYS A 27 0.36 3.32 14.55
CA LYS A 27 1.06 3.34 15.85
C LYS A 27 2.59 3.35 15.72
N LYS A 28 3.15 2.64 14.74
CA LYS A 28 4.59 2.32 14.66
C LYS A 28 5.27 2.85 13.39
N GLY A 29 4.51 3.41 12.46
CA GLY A 29 4.99 3.74 11.12
C GLY A 29 5.20 2.51 10.23
N PRO A 30 5.94 2.69 9.11
CA PRO A 30 6.21 1.62 8.16
C PRO A 30 6.97 0.44 8.81
N SER A 31 6.87 -0.74 8.20
CA SER A 31 7.76 -1.85 8.57
C SER A 31 9.22 -1.50 8.29
N LYS A 32 10.15 -2.22 8.92
CA LYS A 32 11.59 -1.97 8.69
C LYS A 32 11.95 -2.06 7.21
N THR A 33 11.47 -3.09 6.50
CA THR A 33 11.76 -3.27 5.07
C THR A 33 11.07 -2.21 4.22
N THR A 34 9.83 -1.82 4.56
CA THR A 34 9.14 -0.71 3.90
C THR A 34 9.91 0.61 4.08
N GLY A 35 10.40 0.90 5.29
CA GLY A 35 11.22 2.08 5.56
C GLY A 35 12.50 2.10 4.75
N MET A 36 13.22 0.97 4.67
CA MET A 36 14.42 0.85 3.83
C MET A 36 14.15 1.12 2.35
N LEU A 37 13.00 0.68 1.84
CA LEU A 37 12.58 0.96 0.46
C LEU A 37 12.31 2.46 0.26
N LEU A 38 11.54 3.08 1.16
CA LEU A 38 11.23 4.51 1.10
C LEU A 38 12.51 5.36 1.18
N ASP A 39 13.43 5.02 2.08
CA ASP A 39 14.73 5.69 2.20
C ASP A 39 15.55 5.60 0.91
N ALA A 40 15.49 4.47 0.21
CA ALA A 40 16.16 4.31 -1.07
C ALA A 40 15.50 5.16 -2.16
N ILE A 41 14.17 5.18 -2.22
CA ILE A 41 13.41 5.97 -3.20
C ILE A 41 13.65 7.47 -2.98
N HIS A 42 13.64 7.95 -1.73
CA HIS A 42 13.86 9.37 -1.43
C HIS A 42 15.25 9.87 -1.82
N LYS A 43 16.27 9.00 -1.78
CA LYS A 43 17.62 9.35 -2.24
C LYS A 43 17.69 9.65 -3.72
N GLU A 44 16.86 8.97 -4.51
CA GLU A 44 16.75 9.23 -5.96
C GLU A 44 15.91 10.50 -6.25
N GLY A 45 15.03 10.88 -5.31
CA GLY A 45 14.16 12.05 -5.42
C GLY A 45 12.91 11.77 -6.24
N VAL A 46 11.75 12.17 -5.70
CA VAL A 46 10.43 11.85 -6.30
C VAL A 46 9.54 13.06 -6.55
N GLN A 47 10.06 14.26 -6.32
CA GLN A 47 9.28 15.48 -6.46
C GLN A 47 8.83 15.69 -7.92
N GLY A 48 7.53 15.89 -8.11
CA GLY A 48 6.91 16.08 -9.41
C GLY A 48 6.78 14.82 -10.26
N LEU A 49 7.21 13.65 -9.78
CA LEU A 49 7.09 12.38 -10.50
C LEU A 49 5.73 11.74 -10.28
N ASP A 50 5.34 10.88 -11.22
CA ASP A 50 4.16 10.03 -11.09
C ASP A 50 4.55 8.63 -10.57
N PHE A 51 3.64 7.95 -9.87
CA PHE A 51 3.87 6.59 -9.39
C PHE A 51 2.75 5.60 -9.73
N LEU A 52 3.12 4.33 -9.87
CA LEU A 52 2.21 3.18 -9.92
C LEU A 52 2.59 2.22 -8.78
N ASP A 53 1.65 1.97 -7.89
CA ASP A 53 1.82 1.03 -6.78
C ASP A 53 0.88 -0.17 -6.93
N ILE A 54 1.46 -1.36 -7.11
CA ILE A 54 0.73 -2.62 -7.32
C ILE A 54 0.81 -3.45 -6.04
N GLY A 55 -0.36 -3.83 -5.50
CA GLY A 55 -0.45 -4.39 -4.15
C GLY A 55 -0.34 -3.30 -3.09
N GLY A 56 -1.01 -2.18 -3.33
CA GLY A 56 -0.92 -0.97 -2.51
C GLY A 56 -1.29 -1.18 -1.03
N GLY A 57 -2.04 -2.23 -0.73
CA GLY A 57 -2.38 -2.62 0.63
C GLY A 57 -3.00 -1.46 1.41
N ILE A 58 -2.45 -1.16 2.60
CA ILE A 58 -2.94 -0.07 3.45
C ILE A 58 -2.47 1.34 3.00
N GLY A 59 -1.82 1.46 1.84
CA GLY A 59 -1.35 2.73 1.28
C GLY A 59 -0.08 3.30 1.93
N ALA A 60 0.71 2.48 2.63
CA ALA A 60 1.87 2.95 3.40
C ALA A 60 2.94 3.63 2.54
N ILE A 61 3.22 3.09 1.34
CA ILE A 61 4.22 3.64 0.42
C ILE A 61 3.64 4.88 -0.29
N GLN A 62 2.42 4.77 -0.79
CA GLN A 62 1.70 5.81 -1.53
C GLN A 62 1.61 7.11 -0.74
N TYR A 63 1.22 6.99 0.53
CA TYR A 63 1.11 8.13 1.43
C TYR A 63 2.45 8.84 1.63
N ASP A 64 3.54 8.08 1.69
CA ASP A 64 4.89 8.61 1.85
C ASP A 64 5.40 9.30 0.57
N LEU A 65 5.16 8.70 -0.59
CA LEU A 65 5.50 9.29 -1.90
C LEU A 65 4.70 10.57 -2.19
N ILE A 66 3.42 10.62 -1.81
CA ILE A 66 2.59 11.83 -1.91
C ILE A 66 3.17 12.93 -1.02
N LYS A 67 3.54 12.61 0.22
CA LYS A 67 4.20 13.57 1.13
C LYS A 67 5.53 14.09 0.60
N ALA A 68 6.27 13.26 -0.12
CA ALA A 68 7.53 13.65 -0.76
C ALA A 68 7.34 14.49 -2.03
N GLY A 69 6.09 14.77 -2.44
CA GLY A 69 5.78 15.73 -3.49
C GLY A 69 5.66 15.13 -4.88
N THR A 70 5.30 13.85 -5.00
CA THR A 70 4.86 13.27 -6.27
C THR A 70 3.67 14.04 -6.85
N SER A 71 3.55 14.05 -8.18
CA SER A 71 2.51 14.77 -8.92
C SER A 71 1.21 13.98 -8.94
N THR A 72 1.24 12.74 -9.44
CA THR A 72 0.08 11.85 -9.47
C THR A 72 0.44 10.42 -9.08
N GLY A 73 -0.57 9.64 -8.69
CA GLY A 73 -0.38 8.27 -8.23
C GLY A 73 -1.52 7.36 -8.63
N THR A 74 -1.20 6.16 -9.08
CA THR A 74 -2.17 5.08 -9.30
C THR A 74 -1.89 3.92 -8.34
N SER A 75 -2.90 3.51 -7.59
CA SER A 75 -2.86 2.34 -6.71
C SER A 75 -3.71 1.22 -7.28
N ILE A 76 -3.14 0.02 -7.39
CA ILE A 76 -3.83 -1.20 -7.80
C ILE A 76 -3.81 -2.18 -6.65
N GLU A 77 -4.97 -2.71 -6.27
CA GLU A 77 -5.11 -3.70 -5.21
C GLU A 77 -6.08 -4.79 -5.66
N ALA A 78 -5.76 -6.04 -5.31
CA ALA A 78 -6.58 -7.20 -5.68
C ALA A 78 -7.62 -7.52 -4.60
N SER A 79 -7.31 -7.23 -3.33
CA SER A 79 -8.22 -7.46 -2.21
C SER A 79 -9.27 -6.36 -2.08
N SER A 80 -10.53 -6.76 -2.16
CA SER A 80 -11.67 -5.88 -1.90
C SER A 80 -11.61 -5.24 -0.50
N ALA A 81 -11.13 -6.00 0.49
CA ALA A 81 -11.06 -5.55 1.87
C ALA A 81 -10.05 -4.42 2.10
N TYR A 82 -8.93 -4.43 1.36
CA TYR A 82 -7.93 -3.36 1.43
C TYR A 82 -8.40 -2.13 0.68
N ILE A 83 -8.99 -2.29 -0.51
CA ILE A 83 -9.61 -1.19 -1.26
C ILE A 83 -10.65 -0.46 -0.39
N ASP A 84 -11.56 -1.19 0.24
CA ASP A 84 -12.62 -0.59 1.07
C ASP A 84 -12.12 0.04 2.37
N LEU A 85 -10.91 -0.32 2.82
CA LEU A 85 -10.31 0.27 4.01
C LEU A 85 -9.66 1.63 3.75
N VAL A 86 -9.14 1.83 2.53
CA VAL A 86 -8.33 3.02 2.16
C VAL A 86 -9.07 4.01 1.24
N LYS A 87 -10.28 3.68 0.80
CA LYS A 87 -11.25 4.64 0.25
C LYS A 87 -11.59 5.72 1.27
#